data_AF-A0A1C6LUP0-F1
#
_entry.id   AF-A0A1C6LUP0-F1
#
_cell.length_a   1.000
_cell.length_b   1.000
_cell.length_c   1.000
_cell.angle_alpha   90.00
_cell.angle_beta   90.00
_cell.angle_gamma   90.00
#
_symmetry.space_group_name_H-M   'P 1'
#
loop_
_entity.id
_entity.type
_entity.pdbx_description
1 polymer ?
#
loop_
_entity_poly.entity_id
_entity_poly.type
_entity_poly.pdbx_seq_one_letter_code
_entity_poly.pdbx_strand_id
1 'polypeptide(L)'
;MLSATPAQAAWQCTVPPGMTYTWVTYDPGCGVPNGMSYDVVAPAEGQWACMAPVGWNWTETRSSTHCSANTGFPTTEYRLTKAS
;
A
#
# COMPACT_ATOMS: atom_id res chain seq x y z
N MET A 1 0.03 -14.42 22.85
CA MET A 1 -1.28 -14.04 22.31
C MET A 1 -1.12 -12.65 21.72
N LEU A 2 -1.10 -12.51 20.40
CA LEU A 2 -1.08 -11.20 19.75
C LEU A 2 -2.32 -11.13 18.85
N SER A 3 -3.30 -10.41 19.37
CA SER A 3 -4.60 -10.16 18.80
C SER A 3 -4.47 -9.25 17.59
N ALA A 4 -4.95 -9.67 16.42
CA ALA A 4 -5.21 -8.76 15.31
C ALA A 4 -6.73 -8.65 15.14
N THR A 5 -7.29 -7.59 15.72
CA THR A 5 -8.61 -7.04 15.42
C THR A 5 -8.73 -6.71 13.92
N PRO A 6 -9.93 -6.74 13.33
CA PRO A 6 -10.10 -6.77 11.88
C PRO A 6 -9.89 -5.38 11.26
N ALA A 7 -9.23 -5.35 10.10
CA ALA A 7 -9.21 -4.25 9.12
C ALA A 7 -8.55 -2.91 9.51
N GLN A 8 -7.72 -2.84 10.56
CA GLN A 8 -6.80 -1.70 10.73
C GLN A 8 -5.56 -1.90 9.86
N ALA A 9 -5.13 -0.83 9.20
CA ALA A 9 -3.89 -0.75 8.43
C ALA A 9 -2.76 -1.45 9.17
N ALA A 10 -2.13 -2.44 8.53
CA ALA A 10 -1.13 -3.28 9.16
C ALA A 10 0.14 -3.31 8.32
N TRP A 11 1.26 -2.95 8.95
CA TRP A 11 2.59 -3.10 8.39
C TRP A 11 2.89 -4.59 8.14
N GLN A 12 3.08 -4.94 6.89
CA GLN A 12 3.34 -6.32 6.45
C GLN A 12 4.43 -6.35 5.39
N CYS A 13 5.18 -7.45 5.34
CA CYS A 13 6.25 -7.64 4.36
C CYS A 13 5.75 -7.96 2.95
N THR A 14 4.45 -8.23 2.80
CA THR A 14 3.82 -8.56 1.53
C THR A 14 2.38 -8.08 1.55
N VAL A 15 1.87 -7.64 0.40
CA VAL A 15 0.48 -7.22 0.23
C VAL A 15 -0.35 -8.43 -0.22
N PRO A 16 -1.35 -8.87 0.57
CA PRO A 16 -2.22 -9.97 0.15
C PRO A 16 -3.05 -9.63 -1.09
N PRO A 17 -3.45 -10.62 -1.91
CA PRO A 17 -4.35 -10.40 -3.03
C PRO A 17 -5.65 -9.72 -2.60
N GLY A 18 -6.08 -8.72 -3.37
CA GLY A 18 -7.30 -7.94 -3.07
C GLY A 18 -7.13 -6.81 -2.05
N MET A 19 -5.96 -6.73 -1.40
CA MET A 19 -5.60 -5.60 -0.54
C MET A 19 -4.77 -4.58 -1.32
N THR A 20 -4.63 -3.38 -0.75
CA THR A 20 -3.72 -2.36 -1.25
C THR A 20 -2.81 -1.88 -0.12
N TYR A 21 -1.91 -0.95 -0.41
CA TYR A 21 -1.09 -0.28 0.58
C TYR A 21 -1.02 1.22 0.32
N THR A 22 -0.91 1.97 1.41
CA THR A 22 -0.87 3.44 1.45
C THR A 22 0.54 3.98 1.69
N TRP A 23 1.42 3.14 2.23
CA TRP A 23 2.80 3.49 2.54
C TRP A 23 3.71 2.28 2.34
N VAL A 24 4.93 2.51 1.87
CA VAL A 24 6.01 1.52 1.88
C VAL A 24 7.26 2.12 2.52
N THR A 25 7.92 1.35 3.37
CA THR A 25 9.18 1.74 4.01
C THR A 25 10.18 0.60 3.90
N TYR A 26 11.47 0.94 3.94
CA TYR A 26 12.52 -0.06 4.11
C TYR A 26 12.39 -0.68 5.50
N ASP A 27 12.38 -2.00 5.56
CA ASP A 27 12.33 -2.76 6.80
C ASP A 27 13.20 -4.03 6.66
N PRO A 28 14.35 -4.10 7.36
CA PRO A 28 15.22 -5.27 7.31
C PRO A 28 14.57 -6.52 7.93
N GLY A 29 13.53 -6.36 8.74
CA GLY A 29 12.73 -7.45 9.29
C GLY A 29 11.91 -8.19 8.23
N CYS A 30 11.65 -7.55 7.08
CA CYS A 30 10.93 -8.14 5.95
C CYS A 30 11.82 -8.83 4.92
N GLY A 31 13.14 -8.82 5.11
CA GLY A 31 14.11 -9.50 4.26
C GLY A 31 15.38 -8.67 4.08
N VAL A 32 16.47 -9.36 3.74
CA VAL A 32 17.77 -8.73 3.42
C VAL A 32 18.18 -9.06 1.98
N PRO A 33 18.84 -8.14 1.25
CA PRO A 33 19.32 -6.83 1.68
C PRO A 33 18.32 -5.68 1.52
N ASN A 34 17.16 -5.88 0.89
CA ASN A 34 16.20 -4.82 0.54
C ASN A 34 14.76 -5.16 0.94
N GLY A 35 14.56 -5.60 2.19
CA GLY A 35 13.23 -5.87 2.73
C GLY A 35 12.38 -4.61 2.77
N MET A 36 11.13 -4.75 2.37
CA MET A 36 10.14 -3.67 2.36
C MET A 36 8.97 -4.06 3.23
N SER A 37 8.46 -3.10 4.00
CA SER A 37 7.22 -3.22 4.74
C SER A 37 6.19 -2.27 4.15
N TYR A 38 4.95 -2.73 4.07
CA TYR A 38 3.83 -2.06 3.43
C TYR A 38 2.72 -1.83 4.45
N ASP A 39 2.18 -0.63 4.51
CA ASP A 39 0.98 -0.31 5.30
C ASP A 39 -0.25 -0.84 4.56
N VAL A 40 -0.59 -2.11 4.80
CA VAL A 40 -1.62 -2.84 4.06
C VAL A 40 -3.01 -2.48 4.57
N VAL A 41 -3.87 -2.02 3.66
CA VAL A 41 -5.25 -1.61 3.94
C VAL A 41 -6.24 -2.23 2.95
N ALA A 42 -7.51 -2.31 3.34
CA ALA A 42 -8.57 -2.62 2.41
C ALA A 42 -8.73 -1.45 1.41
N PRO A 43 -8.93 -1.74 0.11
CA PRO A 43 -9.19 -0.68 -0.85
C PRO A 43 -10.57 -0.05 -0.62
N ALA A 44 -10.65 1.26 -0.76
CA ALA A 44 -11.86 2.05 -0.54
C ALA A 44 -12.04 3.12 -1.63
N GLU A 45 -13.29 3.49 -1.91
CA GLU A 45 -13.62 4.50 -2.92
C GLU A 45 -13.04 5.86 -2.54
N GLY A 46 -12.32 6.49 -3.47
CA GLY A 46 -11.67 7.78 -3.29
C GLY A 46 -10.40 7.75 -2.42
N GLN A 47 -9.96 6.57 -1.96
CA GLN A 47 -8.71 6.40 -1.20
C GLN A 47 -7.50 6.53 -2.12
N TRP A 48 -6.47 7.23 -1.66
CA TRP A 48 -5.16 7.22 -2.33
C TRP A 48 -4.38 5.99 -1.91
N ALA A 49 -3.89 5.24 -2.88
CA ALA A 49 -3.09 4.06 -2.64
C ALA A 49 -1.95 3.92 -3.64
N CYS A 50 -0.91 3.19 -3.26
CA CYS A 50 0.27 2.96 -4.08
C CYS A 50 0.04 1.95 -5.20
N MET A 51 -1.01 1.12 -5.06
CA MET A 51 -1.41 0.15 -6.07
C MET A 51 -2.93 0.04 -6.14
N ALA A 52 -3.45 -0.22 -7.33
CA ALA A 52 -4.84 -0.63 -7.51
C ALA A 52 -4.92 -2.17 -7.51
N PRO A 53 -5.61 -2.80 -6.55
CA PRO A 53 -5.82 -4.24 -6.58
C PRO A 53 -6.81 -4.64 -7.67
N VAL A 54 -6.87 -5.93 -7.99
CA VAL A 54 -7.85 -6.47 -8.93
C VAL A 54 -9.28 -6.12 -8.49
N GLY A 55 -10.12 -5.70 -9.43
CA GLY A 55 -11.48 -5.21 -9.15
C GLY A 55 -11.57 -3.72 -8.79
N TRP A 56 -10.43 -3.00 -8.80
CA TRP A 56 -10.38 -1.55 -8.62
C TRP A 56 -9.73 -0.87 -9.83
N ASN A 57 -10.25 0.31 -10.17
CA ASN A 57 -9.69 1.25 -11.11
C ASN A 57 -9.15 2.48 -10.35
N TRP A 58 -8.67 3.47 -11.10
CA TRP A 58 -8.29 4.76 -10.55
C TRP A 58 -8.86 5.92 -11.37
N THR A 59 -9.21 7.01 -10.70
CA THR A 59 -9.71 8.23 -11.35
C THR A 59 -8.63 9.28 -11.51
N GLU A 60 -7.64 9.29 -10.60
CA GLU A 60 -6.60 10.31 -10.53
C GLU A 60 -5.27 9.68 -10.13
N THR A 61 -4.18 10.33 -10.53
CA THR A 61 -2.82 9.95 -10.16
C THR A 61 -2.08 11.15 -9.62
N ARG A 62 -1.26 10.97 -8.58
CA ARG A 62 -0.40 12.02 -8.03
C ARG A 62 0.98 11.49 -7.68
N SER A 63 1.97 12.38 -7.64
CA SER A 63 3.31 12.04 -7.14
C SER A 63 3.32 12.10 -5.62
N SER A 64 3.75 11.01 -4.97
CA SER A 64 3.85 10.91 -3.52
C SER A 64 5.10 10.14 -3.11
N THR A 65 5.69 10.54 -2.00
CA THR A 65 6.82 9.83 -1.39
C THR A 65 6.39 8.66 -0.52
N HIS A 66 5.09 8.50 -0.19
CA HIS A 66 4.63 7.40 0.66
C HIS A 66 4.74 6.05 -0.05
N CYS A 67 4.61 6.03 -1.37
CA CYS A 67 4.68 4.81 -2.17
C CYS A 67 6.10 4.40 -2.58
N SER A 68 7.10 5.05 -1.99
CA SER A 68 8.51 4.78 -2.22
C SER A 68 9.24 4.62 -0.89
N ALA A 69 9.92 3.48 -0.74
CA ALA A 69 10.83 3.26 0.37
C ALA A 69 12.15 4.03 0.19
N ASN A 70 12.43 4.50 -1.03
CA ASN A 70 13.62 5.28 -1.33
C ASN A 70 13.32 6.75 -1.09
N THR A 71 13.89 7.30 -0.02
CA THR A 71 13.78 8.71 0.33
C THR A 71 14.20 9.59 -0.84
N GLY A 72 13.32 10.51 -1.26
CA GLY A 72 13.58 11.46 -2.35
C GLY A 72 13.15 11.00 -3.74
N PHE A 73 12.61 9.78 -3.89
CA PHE A 73 12.09 9.28 -5.16
C PHE A 73 10.57 9.17 -5.08
N PRO A 74 9.82 10.23 -5.45
CA PRO A 74 8.37 10.15 -5.45
C PRO A 74 7.90 9.15 -6.53
N THR A 75 6.88 8.39 -6.16
CA THR A 75 6.21 7.39 -7.00
C THR A 75 4.75 7.76 -7.18
N THR A 76 4.09 7.11 -8.13
CA THR A 76 2.68 7.37 -8.41
C THR A 76 1.78 6.76 -7.33
N GLU A 77 0.93 7.60 -6.75
CA GLU A 77 -0.28 7.20 -6.02
C GLU A 77 -1.49 7.28 -6.94
N TYR A 78 -2.41 6.36 -6.74
CA TYR A 78 -3.64 6.20 -7.51
C TYR A 78 -4.83 6.44 -6.59
N ARG A 79 -5.77 7.26 -7.03
CA ARG A 79 -7.04 7.45 -6.34
C ARG A 79 -8.01 6.36 -6.76
N LEU A 80 -8.26 5.44 -5.84
CA LEU A 80 -9.03 4.23 -6.11
C LEU A 80 -10.50 4.53 -6.38
N THR A 81 -11.07 3.78 -7.33
CA THR A 81 -12.49 3.73 -7.62
C THR A 81 -12.88 2.29 -7.95
N LYS A 82 -14.10 1.88 -7.65
CA LYS A 82 -14.58 0.54 -8.00
C LYS A 82 -14.53 0.33 -9.51
N ALA A 83 -14.10 -0.85 -9.94
CA ALA A 83 -14.27 -1.24 -11.33
C ALA A 83 -15.75 -1.53 -11.58
N SER A 84 -16.39 -0.64 -12.34
CA SER A 84 -17.79 -0.73 -12.77
C SER A 84 -17.99 -1.77 -13.86
#